data_AF-A0A0P7EK69-F1
#
_entry.id   AF-A0A0P7EK69-F1
#
_cell.length_a   1.000
_cell.length_b   1.000
_cell.length_c   1.000
_cell.angle_alpha   90.00
_cell.angle_beta   90.00
_cell.angle_gamma   90.00
#
_symmetry.space_group_name_H-M   'P 1'
#
loop_
_entity.id
_entity.type
_entity.pdbx_description
1 polymer ?
#
loop_
_entity_poly.entity_id
_entity_poly.type
_entity_poly.pdbx_seq_one_letter_code
_entity_poly.pdbx_strand_id
1 'polypeptide(L)'
;MGLANKASFMLVIGTLFITGCTITQKHVEAEQIEPTADVKSQGQPNPKPRPKSEPLYPPASTVIAWHAAKCGGFKASSDKANYVGENELKRLFESICLLGASEPEKALSQLEKSDHAFYWPDDIKQYLWLQKQYLQQNLAAKQAKQALSDEMEKTLSSLATIEQQLLLREETKEQ
;
A
#
# COMPACT_ATOMS: atom_id res chain seq x y z
N MET A 1 -19.88 -26.49 -40.97
CA MET A 1 -20.04 -25.79 -42.27
C MET A 1 -20.97 -24.61 -42.01
N GLY A 2 -20.65 -23.34 -42.20
CA GLY A 2 -19.47 -22.66 -42.69
C GLY A 2 -19.68 -21.13 -42.54
N LEU A 3 -18.54 -20.43 -42.43
CA LEU A 3 -18.29 -19.01 -42.77
C LEU A 3 -19.19 -17.93 -42.13
N ALA A 4 -18.70 -17.26 -41.08
CA ALA A 4 -17.78 -16.11 -41.16
C ALA A 4 -18.38 -14.91 -41.90
N ASN A 5 -18.98 -13.99 -41.13
CA ASN A 5 -19.33 -12.67 -41.63
C ASN A 5 -18.19 -11.70 -41.28
N LYS A 6 -17.31 -11.47 -42.25
CA LYS A 6 -16.22 -10.49 -42.19
C LYS A 6 -16.76 -9.13 -42.60
N ALA A 7 -16.97 -8.23 -41.65
CA ALA A 7 -17.13 -6.81 -41.93
C ALA A 7 -15.77 -6.13 -41.83
N SER A 8 -15.20 -5.87 -43.01
CA SER A 8 -14.05 -5.02 -43.25
C SER A 8 -14.48 -3.56 -43.07
N PHE A 9 -13.77 -2.77 -42.25
CA PHE A 9 -13.81 -1.31 -42.38
C PHE A 9 -12.40 -0.75 -42.23
N MET A 10 -12.02 -0.07 -43.31
CA MET A 10 -10.74 0.56 -43.61
C MET A 10 -10.41 1.71 -42.65
N LEU A 11 -9.23 1.61 -42.04
CA LEU A 11 -8.12 2.58 -42.07
C LEU A 11 -8.47 4.04 -42.45
N VAL A 12 -8.36 4.96 -41.48
CA VAL A 12 -7.95 6.35 -41.73
C VAL A 12 -6.85 6.72 -40.73
N ILE A 13 -5.64 6.83 -41.27
CA ILE A 13 -4.44 7.36 -40.62
C ILE A 13 -4.60 8.88 -40.59
N GLY A 14 -4.56 9.46 -39.39
CA GLY A 14 -4.52 10.91 -39.18
C GLY A 14 -3.34 11.26 -38.28
N THR A 15 -2.13 11.25 -38.83
CA THR A 15 -0.94 11.81 -38.19
C THR A 15 -1.01 13.34 -38.23
N LEU A 16 -1.30 13.96 -37.09
CA LEU A 16 -1.03 15.39 -36.87
C LEU A 16 0.27 15.51 -36.07
N PHE A 17 1.37 15.70 -36.79
CA PHE A 17 2.62 16.20 -36.24
C PHE A 17 2.43 17.67 -35.88
N ILE A 18 2.42 18.00 -34.59
CA ILE A 18 2.60 19.38 -34.13
C ILE A 18 4.05 19.52 -33.69
N THR A 19 4.89 19.88 -34.66
CA THR A 19 6.23 20.42 -34.45
C THR A 19 6.15 21.88 -34.02
N GLY A 20 6.93 22.24 -32.99
CA GLY A 20 7.56 23.56 -32.89
C GLY A 20 7.00 24.53 -31.86
N CYS A 21 7.74 24.70 -30.76
CA CYS A 21 8.27 26.02 -30.39
C CYS A 21 9.38 25.85 -29.35
N THR A 22 10.62 25.72 -29.84
CA THR A 22 11.83 25.94 -29.04
C THR A 22 12.08 27.44 -28.94
N ILE A 23 11.85 28.03 -27.76
CA ILE A 23 12.38 29.36 -27.46
C ILE A 23 13.86 29.20 -27.12
N THR A 24 14.69 29.58 -28.08
CA THR A 24 16.09 29.94 -27.90
C THR A 24 16.17 31.25 -27.11
N GLN A 25 16.79 31.23 -25.93
CA GLN A 25 17.45 32.41 -25.38
C GLN A 25 18.94 32.12 -25.28
N LYS A 26 19.68 32.75 -26.19
CA LYS A 26 21.13 32.77 -26.24
C LYS A 26 21.65 33.75 -25.18
N HIS A 27 22.68 33.29 -24.47
CA HIS A 27 23.91 34.03 -24.15
C HIS A 27 23.84 35.19 -23.15
N VAL A 28 24.47 35.01 -21.98
CA VAL A 28 25.70 35.75 -21.61
C VAL A 28 26.61 34.83 -20.82
N GLU A 29 27.77 34.55 -21.39
CA GLU A 29 28.98 34.03 -20.74
C GLU A 29 29.84 35.24 -20.30
N ALA A 30 30.44 35.16 -19.12
CA ALA A 30 31.60 35.94 -18.72
C ALA A 30 32.45 35.13 -17.72
N GLU A 31 33.48 34.46 -18.23
CA GLU A 31 34.93 34.69 -17.95
C GLU A 31 35.26 35.49 -16.66
N GLN A 32 36.24 35.21 -15.79
CA GLN A 32 37.14 34.09 -15.46
C GLN A 32 38.03 34.61 -14.29
N ILE A 33 38.63 33.68 -13.52
CA ILE A 33 39.91 33.79 -12.78
C ILE A 33 39.95 34.34 -11.32
N GLU A 34 40.36 33.40 -10.45
CA GLU A 34 40.94 33.34 -9.09
C GLU A 34 42.03 34.39 -8.67
N PRO A 35 42.76 34.22 -7.52
CA PRO A 35 42.42 33.81 -6.15
C PRO A 35 43.04 34.77 -5.09
N THR A 36 42.61 34.70 -3.82
CA THR A 36 43.45 34.68 -2.59
C THR A 36 42.65 35.13 -1.36
N ALA A 37 42.64 34.31 -0.31
CA ALA A 37 42.98 34.68 1.06
C ALA A 37 42.57 33.54 2.01
N ASP A 38 43.56 32.84 2.53
CA ASP A 38 43.44 31.96 3.69
C ASP A 38 42.87 32.76 4.87
N VAL A 39 41.67 32.38 5.33
CA VAL A 39 41.18 32.73 6.66
C VAL A 39 40.78 31.44 7.36
N LYS A 40 41.68 30.95 8.22
CA LYS A 40 41.37 29.96 9.25
C LYS A 40 40.25 30.52 10.13
N SER A 41 39.03 30.02 9.96
CA SER A 41 37.94 30.23 10.90
C SER A 41 37.66 28.94 11.66
N GLN A 42 37.56 29.11 12.98
CA GLN A 42 37.46 28.08 13.99
C GLN A 42 36.11 27.34 13.92
N GLY A 43 36.17 26.02 14.11
CA GLY A 43 35.13 25.18 14.72
C GLY A 43 33.66 25.56 14.51
N GLN A 44 33.15 25.37 13.29
CA GLN A 44 31.71 25.16 13.09
C GLN A 44 31.39 23.67 13.10
N PRO A 45 30.25 23.23 13.67
CA PRO A 45 29.85 21.83 13.61
C PRO A 45 29.67 21.47 12.13
N ASN A 46 30.52 20.58 11.62
CA ASN A 46 30.49 20.12 10.24
C ASN A 46 29.07 19.61 9.94
N PRO A 47 28.24 20.34 9.16
CA PRO A 47 26.93 19.85 8.77
C PRO A 47 27.22 18.65 7.88
N LYS A 48 26.74 17.45 8.27
CA LYS A 48 26.74 16.29 7.36
C LYS A 48 26.29 16.78 5.98
N PRO A 49 26.99 16.44 4.88
CA PRO A 49 26.60 16.86 3.55
C PRO A 49 25.12 16.55 3.36
N ARG A 50 24.30 17.60 3.22
CA ARG A 50 22.89 17.43 2.89
C ARG A 50 22.85 16.67 1.56
N PRO A 51 22.06 15.59 1.44
CA PRO A 51 21.86 14.95 0.15
C PRO A 51 21.53 16.02 -0.90
N LYS A 52 22.20 15.97 -2.06
CA LYS A 52 22.15 17.04 -3.09
C LYS A 52 20.79 17.17 -3.79
N SER A 53 19.83 16.32 -3.48
CA SER A 53 18.51 16.31 -4.09
C SER A 53 17.44 16.12 -3.02
N GLU A 54 16.33 16.84 -3.16
CA GLU A 54 15.15 16.61 -2.34
C GLU A 54 14.66 15.16 -2.47
N PRO A 55 14.12 14.57 -1.38
CA PRO A 55 13.52 13.24 -1.45
C PRO A 55 12.37 13.23 -2.46
N LEU A 56 12.47 12.32 -3.44
CA LEU A 56 11.41 12.13 -4.42
C LEU A 56 10.38 11.14 -3.84
N TYR A 57 9.18 11.63 -3.52
CA TYR A 57 8.08 10.80 -3.07
C TYR A 57 7.19 10.38 -4.26
N PRO A 58 6.59 9.18 -4.19
CA PRO A 58 5.68 8.75 -5.25
C PRO A 58 4.37 9.54 -5.17
N PRO A 59 3.75 9.89 -6.30
CA PRO A 59 2.40 10.44 -6.28
C PRO A 59 1.41 9.38 -5.77
N ALA A 60 0.31 9.80 -5.16
CA ALA A 60 -0.74 8.89 -4.67
C ALA A 60 -1.20 7.85 -5.71
N SER A 61 -1.31 8.22 -6.99
CA SER A 61 -1.69 7.29 -8.07
C SER A 61 -0.72 6.12 -8.22
N THR A 62 0.59 6.38 -8.08
CA THR A 62 1.63 5.36 -8.11
C THR A 62 1.54 4.45 -6.89
N VAL A 63 1.29 5.02 -5.70
CA VAL A 63 1.11 4.26 -4.46
C VAL A 63 -0.10 3.32 -4.56
N ILE A 64 -1.23 3.82 -5.05
CA ILE A 64 -2.44 3.04 -5.30
C ILE A 64 -2.18 1.92 -6.31
N ALA A 65 -1.47 2.23 -7.40
CA ALA A 65 -1.10 1.24 -8.41
C ALA A 65 -0.21 0.12 -7.84
N TRP A 66 0.76 0.45 -6.98
CA TRP A 66 1.58 -0.54 -6.30
C TRP A 66 0.75 -1.43 -5.37
N HIS A 67 -0.19 -0.85 -4.62
CA HIS A 67 -1.08 -1.65 -3.77
C HIS A 67 -1.94 -2.60 -4.60
N ALA A 68 -2.60 -2.09 -5.66
CA ALA A 68 -3.38 -2.93 -6.56
C ALA A 68 -2.55 -4.07 -7.15
N ALA A 69 -1.33 -3.79 -7.60
CA ALA A 69 -0.44 -4.81 -8.15
C ALA A 69 -0.07 -5.90 -7.13
N LYS A 70 0.05 -5.56 -5.85
CA LYS A 70 0.35 -6.53 -4.78
C LYS A 70 -0.85 -7.38 -4.37
N CYS A 71 -2.06 -6.86 -4.51
CA CYS A 71 -3.30 -7.57 -4.19
C CYS A 71 -3.82 -8.44 -5.35
N GLY A 72 -3.03 -8.66 -6.41
CA GLY A 72 -3.45 -9.42 -7.59
C GLY A 72 -4.30 -8.62 -8.59
N GLY A 73 -4.33 -7.29 -8.46
CA GLY A 73 -4.93 -6.38 -9.43
C GLY A 73 -4.02 -6.08 -10.63
N PHE A 74 -4.26 -4.94 -11.28
CA PHE A 74 -3.51 -4.52 -12.46
C PHE A 74 -2.02 -4.31 -12.17
N LYS A 75 -1.17 -4.61 -13.16
CA LYS A 75 0.28 -4.35 -13.06
C LYS A 75 0.52 -2.84 -13.03
N ALA A 76 1.21 -2.37 -11.99
CA ALA A 76 1.68 -0.99 -11.95
C ALA A 76 2.66 -0.74 -13.11
N SER A 77 2.51 0.40 -13.79
CA SER A 77 3.48 0.84 -14.78
C SER A 77 4.86 0.95 -14.13
N SER A 78 5.90 0.44 -14.79
CA SER A 78 7.27 0.60 -14.30
C SER A 78 7.72 2.04 -14.54
N ASP A 79 7.90 2.78 -13.46
CA ASP A 79 8.60 4.05 -13.49
C ASP A 79 10.11 3.80 -13.35
N LYS A 80 10.93 4.65 -13.97
CA LYS A 80 12.39 4.65 -13.80
C LYS A 80 12.83 5.53 -12.62
N ALA A 81 11.91 6.28 -12.02
CA ALA A 81 12.15 7.06 -10.82
C ALA A 81 12.44 6.18 -9.60
N ASN A 82 13.40 6.61 -8.78
CA ASN A 82 13.69 5.99 -7.49
C ASN A 82 12.93 6.75 -6.40
N TYR A 83 11.84 6.17 -5.91
CA TYR A 83 11.01 6.79 -4.90
C TYR A 83 11.43 6.43 -3.47
N VAL A 84 11.34 7.40 -2.57
CA VAL A 84 11.57 7.17 -1.14
C VAL A 84 10.53 6.19 -0.60
N GLY A 85 11.02 5.16 0.10
CA GLY A 85 10.17 4.19 0.78
C GLY A 85 9.39 3.25 -0.16
N GLU A 86 9.70 3.20 -1.45
CA GLU A 86 9.03 2.33 -2.43
C GLU A 86 9.00 0.86 -2.00
N ASN A 87 10.15 0.31 -1.60
CA ASN A 87 10.24 -1.08 -1.16
C ASN A 87 9.44 -1.33 0.12
N GLU A 88 9.40 -0.34 1.01
CA GLU A 88 8.62 -0.43 2.26
C GLU A 88 7.12 -0.47 1.94
N LEU A 89 6.64 0.48 1.13
CA LEU A 89 5.24 0.51 0.70
C LEU A 89 4.83 -0.77 -0.03
N LYS A 90 5.67 -1.25 -0.96
CA LYS A 90 5.39 -2.49 -1.69
C LYS A 90 5.32 -3.71 -0.77
N ARG A 91 6.20 -3.82 0.24
CA ARG A 91 6.15 -4.90 1.24
C ARG A 91 4.95 -4.77 2.16
N LEU A 92 4.64 -3.55 2.59
CA LEU A 92 3.46 -3.26 3.38
C LEU A 92 2.20 -3.71 2.64
N PHE A 93 2.03 -3.31 1.38
CA PHE A 93 0.87 -3.67 0.59
C PHE A 93 0.77 -5.17 0.39
N GLU A 94 1.88 -5.85 0.07
CA GLU A 94 1.89 -7.31 0.00
C GLU A 94 1.38 -7.96 1.29
N SER A 95 1.83 -7.48 2.44
CA SER A 95 1.35 -7.94 3.74
C SER A 95 -0.13 -7.66 3.97
N ILE A 96 -0.61 -6.45 3.66
CA ILE A 96 -2.02 -6.09 3.79
C ILE A 96 -2.88 -7.01 2.92
N CYS A 97 -2.45 -7.29 1.69
CA CYS A 97 -3.16 -8.18 0.76
C CYS A 97 -3.21 -9.64 1.26
N LEU A 98 -2.11 -10.14 1.83
CA LEU A 98 -2.01 -11.54 2.28
C LEU A 98 -2.63 -11.78 3.67
N LEU A 99 -2.46 -10.81 4.57
CA LEU A 99 -2.78 -10.96 5.99
C LEU A 99 -4.02 -10.16 6.42
N GLY A 100 -4.48 -9.20 5.61
CA GLY A 100 -5.53 -8.27 6.03
C GLY A 100 -6.84 -8.93 6.45
N ALA A 101 -7.18 -10.11 5.89
CA ALA A 101 -8.38 -10.86 6.23
C ALA A 101 -8.14 -11.92 7.33
N SER A 102 -6.97 -12.57 7.34
CA SER A 102 -6.65 -13.69 8.23
C SER A 102 -6.00 -13.25 9.54
N GLU A 103 -5.06 -12.31 9.46
CA GLU A 103 -4.24 -11.82 10.56
C GLU A 103 -4.19 -10.28 10.57
N PRO A 104 -5.35 -9.60 10.69
CA PRO A 104 -5.43 -8.14 10.62
C PRO A 104 -4.57 -7.44 11.68
N GLU A 105 -4.31 -8.07 12.83
CA GLU A 105 -3.42 -7.56 13.87
C GLU A 105 -1.97 -7.43 13.38
N LYS A 106 -1.49 -8.45 12.64
CA LYS A 106 -0.14 -8.43 12.06
C LYS A 106 -0.03 -7.37 10.97
N ALA A 107 -1.05 -7.28 10.11
CA ALA A 107 -1.11 -6.26 9.06
C ALA A 107 -1.12 -4.84 9.65
N LEU A 108 -1.89 -4.59 10.71
CA LEU A 108 -1.92 -3.31 11.43
C LEU A 108 -0.55 -2.94 12.00
N SER A 109 0.11 -3.88 12.69
CA SER A 109 1.44 -3.63 13.25
C SER A 109 2.48 -3.26 12.19
N GLN A 110 2.40 -3.89 11.01
CA GLN A 110 3.29 -3.55 9.90
C GLN A 110 2.95 -2.19 9.30
N LEU A 111 1.67 -1.86 9.14
CA LEU A 111 1.24 -0.54 8.68
C LEU A 111 1.74 0.57 9.61
N GLU A 112 1.61 0.39 10.92
CA GLU A 112 2.10 1.38 11.89
C GLU A 112 3.62 1.55 11.81
N LYS A 113 4.38 0.46 11.63
CA LYS A 113 5.84 0.55 11.43
C LYS A 113 6.19 1.34 10.17
N SER A 114 5.53 1.06 9.06
CA SER A 114 5.80 1.75 7.79
C SER A 114 5.34 3.22 7.82
N ASP A 115 4.24 3.54 8.51
CA ASP A 115 3.74 4.91 8.69
C ASP A 115 4.75 5.80 9.45
N HIS A 116 5.44 5.25 10.45
CA HIS A 116 6.46 5.97 11.22
C HIS A 116 7.86 5.91 10.59
N ALA A 117 8.09 5.07 9.58
CA ALA A 117 9.41 4.86 8.98
C ALA A 117 9.88 6.03 8.10
N PHE A 118 8.96 6.81 7.54
CA PHE A 118 9.26 7.91 6.63
C PHE A 118 8.37 9.12 6.89
N TYR A 119 8.86 10.31 6.54
CA TYR A 119 8.03 11.51 6.52
C TYR A 119 7.16 11.51 5.26
N TRP A 120 6.02 10.81 5.31
CA TRP A 120 5.12 10.70 4.17
C TRP A 120 4.46 12.04 3.84
N PRO A 121 4.31 12.40 2.54
CA PRO A 121 3.43 13.48 2.12
C PRO A 121 1.97 13.19 2.49
N ASP A 122 1.14 14.24 2.56
CA ASP A 122 -0.21 14.15 3.13
C ASP A 122 -1.14 13.23 2.32
N ASP A 123 -0.98 13.15 1.00
CA ASP A 123 -1.75 12.26 0.14
C ASP A 123 -1.45 10.77 0.43
N ILE A 124 -0.18 10.43 0.65
CA ILE A 124 0.24 9.09 1.09
C ILE A 124 -0.27 8.82 2.51
N LYS A 125 -0.16 9.77 3.44
CA LYS A 125 -0.69 9.61 4.81
C LYS A 125 -2.18 9.34 4.81
N GLN A 126 -2.95 10.08 4.03
CA GLN A 126 -4.40 9.85 3.89
C GLN A 126 -4.68 8.44 3.37
N TYR A 127 -3.89 7.97 2.41
CA TYR A 127 -4.02 6.61 1.89
C TYR A 127 -3.69 5.54 2.95
N LEU A 128 -2.58 5.69 3.68
CA LEU A 128 -2.20 4.78 4.76
C LEU A 128 -3.23 4.79 5.89
N TRP A 129 -3.79 5.96 6.22
CA TRP A 129 -4.88 6.09 7.17
C TRP A 129 -6.12 5.31 6.73
N LEU A 130 -6.49 5.37 5.44
CA LEU A 130 -7.60 4.59 4.90
C LEU A 130 -7.33 3.07 5.03
N GLN A 131 -6.10 2.63 4.74
CA GLN A 131 -5.71 1.23 4.94
C GLN A 131 -5.80 0.82 6.42
N LYS A 132 -5.44 1.71 7.35
CA LYS A 132 -5.62 1.48 8.79
C LYS A 132 -7.08 1.24 9.15
N GLN A 133 -7.99 2.08 8.65
CA GLN A 133 -9.43 1.93 8.89
C GLN A 133 -9.97 0.59 8.38
N TYR A 134 -9.59 0.20 7.16
CA TYR A 134 -9.94 -1.10 6.59
C TYR A 134 -9.50 -2.26 7.48
N LEU A 135 -8.24 -2.25 7.93
CA LEU A 135 -7.72 -3.33 8.78
C LEU A 135 -8.36 -3.35 10.17
N GLN A 136 -8.70 -2.19 10.75
CA GLN A 136 -9.43 -2.11 12.01
C GLN A 136 -10.85 -2.72 11.88
N GLN A 137 -11.52 -2.50 10.76
CA GLN A 137 -12.81 -3.14 10.48
C GLN A 137 -12.68 -4.67 10.36
N ASN A 138 -11.66 -5.17 9.67
CA ASN A 138 -11.41 -6.61 9.57
C ASN A 138 -11.10 -7.24 10.94
N LEU A 139 -10.32 -6.53 11.78
CA LEU A 139 -10.06 -6.96 13.15
C LEU A 139 -11.35 -7.07 13.98
N ALA A 140 -12.18 -6.04 13.95
CA ALA A 140 -13.46 -6.04 14.66
C ALA A 140 -14.38 -7.17 14.16
N ALA A 141 -14.43 -7.40 12.84
CA ALA A 141 -15.22 -8.49 12.26
C ALA A 141 -14.70 -9.87 12.67
N LYS A 142 -13.38 -10.06 12.75
CA LYS A 142 -12.75 -11.30 13.23
C LYS A 142 -13.10 -11.57 14.70
N GLN A 143 -12.97 -10.56 15.55
CA GLN A 143 -13.32 -10.66 16.97
C GLN A 143 -14.81 -10.99 17.17
N ALA A 144 -15.70 -10.36 16.40
CA ALA A 144 -17.13 -10.65 16.45
C ALA A 144 -17.46 -12.08 16.02
N LYS A 145 -16.81 -12.60 14.95
CA LYS A 145 -16.97 -13.99 14.52
C LYS A 145 -16.48 -14.98 15.58
N GLN A 146 -15.36 -14.69 16.22
CA GLN A 146 -14.81 -15.55 17.27
C GLN A 146 -15.74 -15.58 18.49
N ALA A 147 -16.21 -14.44 18.97
CA ALA A 147 -17.16 -14.38 20.08
C ALA A 147 -18.46 -15.15 19.80
N LEU A 148 -18.97 -15.08 18.56
CA LEU A 148 -20.13 -15.87 18.14
C LEU A 148 -19.84 -17.38 18.15
N SER A 149 -18.65 -17.79 17.70
CA SER A 149 -18.24 -19.20 17.70
C SER A 149 -18.12 -19.74 19.12
N ASP A 150 -17.54 -18.96 20.03
CA ASP A 150 -17.37 -19.35 21.43
C ASP A 150 -18.73 -19.52 22.14
N GLU A 151 -19.68 -18.61 21.87
CA GLU A 151 -21.04 -18.72 22.40
C GLU A 151 -21.79 -19.92 21.80
N MET A 152 -21.62 -20.17 20.50
CA MET A 152 -22.18 -21.35 19.84
C MET A 152 -21.65 -22.65 20.46
N GLU A 153 -20.33 -22.76 20.67
CA GLU A 153 -19.72 -23.93 21.32
C GLU A 153 -20.27 -24.16 22.73
N LYS A 154 -20.39 -23.08 23.52
CA LYS A 154 -20.98 -23.14 24.86
C LYS A 154 -22.43 -23.61 24.83
N THR A 155 -23.23 -23.10 23.89
CA THR A 155 -24.64 -23.50 23.76
C THR A 155 -24.77 -24.97 23.37
N LEU A 156 -23.99 -25.46 22.41
CA LEU A 156 -23.98 -26.86 21.99
C LEU A 156 -23.51 -27.79 23.11
N SER A 157 -22.46 -27.40 23.84
CA SER A 157 -21.99 -28.14 25.01
C SER A 157 -23.05 -28.21 26.12
N SER A 158 -23.76 -27.11 26.36
CA SER A 158 -24.86 -27.08 27.33
C SER A 158 -26.03 -27.96 26.92
N LEU A 159 -26.37 -27.98 25.62
CA LEU A 159 -27.42 -28.83 25.07
C LEU A 159 -27.07 -30.31 25.21
N ALA A 160 -25.85 -30.71 24.85
CA ALA A 160 -25.36 -32.08 25.02
C ALA A 160 -25.39 -32.51 26.49
N THR A 161 -25.05 -31.61 27.41
CA THR A 161 -25.14 -31.87 28.86
C THR A 161 -26.59 -32.10 29.30
N ILE A 162 -27.54 -31.31 28.78
CA ILE A 162 -28.97 -31.49 29.05
C ILE A 162 -29.47 -32.82 28.49
N GLU A 163 -29.11 -33.17 27.25
CA GLU A 163 -29.48 -34.45 26.64
C GLU A 163 -28.99 -35.64 27.49
N GLN A 164 -27.73 -35.58 27.95
CA GLN A 164 -27.20 -36.63 28.81
C GLN A 164 -27.92 -36.72 30.16
N GLN A 165 -28.30 -35.59 30.76
CA GLN A 165 -29.13 -35.60 31.99
C GLN A 165 -30.52 -36.18 31.77
N LEU A 166 -31.13 -35.93 30.60
CA LEU A 166 -32.43 -36.48 30.25
C LEU A 166 -32.37 -37.99 30.07
N LEU A 167 -31.34 -38.50 29.38
CA LEU A 167 -31.12 -39.94 29.22
C LEU A 167 -30.97 -40.65 30.58
N LEU A 168 -30.14 -40.10 31.47
CA LEU A 168 -29.97 -40.66 32.82
C LEU A 168 -31.28 -40.66 33.61
N ARG A 169 -32.10 -39.61 33.49
CA ARG A 169 -33.42 -39.56 34.14
C ARG A 169 -34.38 -40.60 33.58
N GLU A 170 -34.32 -40.89 32.29
CA GLU A 170 -35.14 -41.91 31.65
C GLU A 170 -34.75 -43.31 32.12
N GLU A 171 -33.44 -43.64 32.15
CA GLU A 171 -32.92 -44.91 32.68
C GLU A 171 -33.33 -45.15 34.15
N THR A 172 -33.29 -44.10 34.98
CA THR A 172 -33.68 -44.22 36.41
C THR A 172 -35.18 -44.33 36.66
N LYS A 173 -36.04 -44.04 35.67
CA LYS A 173 -37.51 -44.19 35.81
C LYS A 173 -38.02 -45.58 35.42
N GLU A 174 -37.23 -46.34 34.65
CA GLU A 174 -37.57 -47.70 34.20
C GLU A 174 -37.14 -48.79 35.22
N GLN A 175 -36.54 -48.41 36.36
CA GLN A 175 -36.22 -49.28 37.51
C GLN A 175 -37.23 -49.12 38.64
#